data_AF-A0A3D3BUG8-F1
#
_entry.id   AF-A0A3D3BUG8-F1
#
_cell.length_a   1.000
_cell.length_b   1.000
_cell.length_c   1.000
_cell.angle_alpha   90.00
_cell.angle_beta   90.00
_cell.angle_gamma   90.00
#
_symmetry.space_group_name_H-M   'P 1'
#
loop_
_entity.id
_entity.type
_entity.pdbx_description
1 polymer ?
#
loop_
_entity_poly.entity_id
_entity_poly.type
_entity_poly.pdbx_seq_one_letter_code
_entity_poly.pdbx_strand_id
1 'polypeptide(L)'
;MGDFHQNGVVTTLHNLGQRPIVEMEEELSRFKSSRPMGLVLPSLFSELEGPALSHIVDELTEVPYLSEIVIGLDRANLNQYYHAIEYFSRLPQHHRILWNDGPRLRAIDSQLKELGLAPSHEGKGRNVWYCYGYVLASGRADAVALHDCDILTYDRSLLARLIYPVANPNFSYAFCKGFYARVAGNRISGRVVRLLVTPLIRTLQQVCGESEYLNYMDSFRYPLAGEFSMRASVINDLRIPSDWGLEIGVLSEMKRNYATNRLCQVDIANNYDHKHQDLSIDDKAKGLSRMSMDIAKAFFRKLAT
;
A
#
# COMPACT_ATOMS: atom_id res chain seq x y z
N MET A 1 -15.75 17.59 6.55
CA MET A 1 -15.40 18.94 6.08
C MET A 1 -14.20 18.77 5.15
N GLY A 2 -14.28 19.28 3.91
CA GLY A 2 -13.16 19.14 2.97
C GLY A 2 -11.97 19.96 3.45
N ASP A 3 -10.81 19.33 3.53
CA ASP A 3 -9.52 20.00 3.73
C ASP A 3 -9.01 20.43 2.35
N PHE A 4 -8.62 21.70 2.18
CA PHE A 4 -8.04 22.25 0.94
C PHE A 4 -6.57 22.71 1.14
N HIS A 5 -5.95 22.25 2.22
CA HIS A 5 -4.62 22.68 2.57
C HIS A 5 -3.55 21.94 1.73
N GLN A 6 -2.89 22.69 0.84
CA GLN A 6 -1.80 22.22 0.00
C GLN A 6 -0.48 22.80 0.52
N ASN A 7 0.17 22.08 1.44
CA ASN A 7 1.48 22.45 1.98
C ASN A 7 2.53 21.38 1.62
N GLY A 8 3.79 21.80 1.59
CA GLY A 8 4.93 20.92 1.30
C GLY A 8 5.19 20.73 -0.20
N VAL A 9 6.05 19.75 -0.50
CA VAL A 9 6.55 19.54 -1.87
C VAL A 9 5.75 18.51 -2.66
N VAL A 10 4.84 17.76 -2.01
CA VAL A 10 4.03 16.69 -2.61
C VAL A 10 2.62 17.19 -2.91
N THR A 11 2.12 16.96 -4.12
CA THR A 11 0.76 17.35 -4.51
C THR A 11 -0.29 16.55 -3.75
N THR A 12 -1.31 17.22 -3.22
CA THR A 12 -2.44 16.62 -2.51
C THR A 12 -3.68 16.71 -3.38
N LEU A 13 -4.29 15.56 -3.65
CA LEU A 13 -5.58 15.46 -4.33
C LEU A 13 -6.67 15.28 -3.28
N HIS A 14 -7.51 16.30 -3.13
CA HIS A 14 -8.49 16.40 -2.06
C HIS A 14 -9.81 15.72 -2.43
N ASN A 15 -10.43 15.05 -1.47
CA ASN A 15 -11.79 14.57 -1.60
C ASN A 15 -12.78 15.64 -1.14
N LEU A 16 -13.35 16.37 -2.10
CA LEU A 16 -14.34 17.42 -1.83
C LEU A 16 -15.78 16.88 -1.74
N GLY A 17 -15.99 15.57 -1.88
CA GLY A 17 -17.28 14.90 -1.66
C GLY A 17 -18.37 15.16 -2.71
N GLN A 18 -18.10 15.95 -3.75
CA GLN A 18 -19.10 16.38 -4.73
C GLN A 18 -19.22 15.47 -5.95
N ARG A 19 -18.20 14.65 -6.24
CA ARG A 19 -18.13 13.81 -7.44
C ARG A 19 -18.69 12.41 -7.17
N PRO A 20 -19.72 11.95 -7.89
CA PRO A 20 -20.19 10.57 -7.81
C PRO A 20 -19.09 9.57 -8.18
N ILE A 21 -19.02 8.46 -7.45
CA ILE A 21 -18.02 7.41 -7.71
C ILE A 21 -18.15 6.83 -9.12
N VAL A 22 -19.38 6.60 -9.58
CA VAL A 22 -19.66 5.99 -10.90
C VAL A 22 -19.00 6.78 -12.03
N GLU A 23 -19.00 8.11 -11.99
CA GLU A 23 -18.32 8.94 -13.00
C GLU A 23 -16.80 8.72 -13.03
N MET A 24 -16.19 8.51 -11.87
CA MET A 24 -14.75 8.20 -11.78
C MET A 24 -14.47 6.80 -12.33
N GLU A 25 -15.33 5.82 -12.03
CA GLU A 25 -15.19 4.45 -12.53
C GLU A 25 -15.39 4.35 -14.05
N GLU A 26 -16.28 5.16 -14.62
CA GLU A 26 -16.46 5.27 -16.07
C GLU A 26 -15.20 5.79 -16.75
N GLU A 27 -14.56 6.83 -16.19
CA GLU A 27 -13.29 7.34 -16.71
C GLU A 27 -12.17 6.30 -16.60
N LEU A 28 -12.03 5.65 -15.43
CA LEU A 28 -11.07 4.56 -15.24
C LEU A 28 -11.31 3.44 -16.28
N SER A 29 -12.57 3.06 -16.50
CA SER A 29 -12.94 2.05 -17.49
C SER A 29 -12.53 2.45 -18.91
N ARG A 30 -12.59 3.75 -19.27
CA ARG A 30 -12.06 4.26 -20.54
C ARG A 30 -10.53 4.19 -20.57
N PHE A 31 -9.85 4.57 -19.48
CA PHE A 31 -8.39 4.55 -19.39
C PHE A 31 -7.81 3.15 -19.51
N LYS A 32 -8.53 2.12 -19.01
CA LYS A 32 -8.16 0.69 -19.04
C LYS A 32 -7.57 0.23 -20.38
N SER A 33 -8.08 0.76 -21.50
CA SER A 33 -7.62 0.44 -22.86
C SER A 33 -6.15 0.83 -23.14
N SER A 34 -5.69 1.93 -22.57
CA SER A 34 -4.32 2.46 -22.72
C SER A 34 -3.47 2.28 -21.46
N ARG A 35 -4.15 2.07 -20.33
CA ARG A 35 -3.58 2.00 -18.99
C ARG A 35 -4.28 0.88 -18.22
N PRO A 36 -3.96 -0.39 -18.50
CA PRO A 36 -4.59 -1.50 -17.81
C PRO A 36 -4.25 -1.42 -16.31
N MET A 37 -5.23 -1.73 -15.47
CA MET A 37 -5.13 -1.53 -14.03
C MET A 37 -5.10 -2.85 -13.26
N GLY A 38 -4.21 -2.95 -12.28
CA GLY A 38 -4.06 -4.09 -11.39
C GLY A 38 -4.28 -3.71 -9.93
N LEU A 39 -4.71 -4.68 -9.13
CA LEU A 39 -4.79 -4.56 -7.67
C LEU A 39 -3.98 -5.69 -7.01
N VAL A 40 -3.12 -5.33 -6.08
CA VAL A 40 -2.37 -6.26 -5.24
C VAL A 40 -2.98 -6.32 -3.84
N LEU A 41 -3.25 -7.53 -3.38
CA LEU A 41 -3.83 -7.85 -2.07
C LEU A 41 -2.89 -8.80 -1.32
N PRO A 42 -1.91 -8.30 -0.56
CA PRO A 42 -1.06 -9.15 0.28
C PRO A 42 -1.85 -9.56 1.52
N SER A 43 -2.09 -10.85 1.69
CA SER A 43 -2.88 -11.39 2.80
C SER A 43 -2.24 -12.55 3.54
N LEU A 44 -2.59 -12.65 4.83
CA LEU A 44 -2.42 -13.86 5.62
C LEU A 44 -3.65 -14.75 5.46
N PHE A 45 -3.49 -16.07 5.54
CA PHE A 45 -4.64 -16.98 5.54
C PHE A 45 -5.69 -16.62 6.61
N SER A 46 -5.24 -16.21 7.81
CA SER A 46 -6.13 -15.81 8.91
C SER A 46 -7.03 -14.60 8.60
N GLU A 47 -6.74 -13.84 7.55
CA GLU A 47 -7.59 -12.72 7.11
C GLU A 47 -8.79 -13.19 6.29
N LEU A 48 -8.69 -14.34 5.61
CA LEU A 48 -9.82 -14.95 4.88
C LEU A 48 -10.94 -15.38 5.84
N GLU A 49 -10.59 -15.65 7.09
CA GLU A 49 -11.53 -15.99 8.18
C GLU A 49 -12.21 -14.74 8.77
N GLY A 50 -11.74 -13.54 8.41
CA GLY A 50 -12.21 -12.27 8.94
C GLY A 50 -13.30 -11.60 8.08
N PRO A 51 -14.18 -10.78 8.69
CA PRO A 51 -15.23 -10.08 7.95
C PRO A 51 -14.69 -8.98 7.02
N ALA A 52 -13.51 -8.41 7.34
CA ALA A 52 -12.89 -7.34 6.56
C ALA A 52 -12.63 -7.77 5.12
N LEU A 53 -11.88 -8.86 4.93
CA LEU A 53 -11.55 -9.35 3.59
C LEU A 53 -12.78 -9.82 2.82
N SER A 54 -13.79 -10.39 3.50
CA SER A 54 -15.02 -10.79 2.82
C SER A 54 -15.72 -9.59 2.22
N HIS A 55 -15.85 -8.51 2.99
CA HIS A 55 -16.44 -7.26 2.53
C HIS A 55 -15.62 -6.60 1.42
N ILE A 56 -14.28 -6.60 1.53
CA ILE A 56 -13.39 -6.12 0.46
C ILE A 56 -13.68 -6.88 -0.84
N VAL A 57 -13.77 -8.20 -0.80
CA VAL A 57 -14.05 -9.01 -2.01
C VAL A 57 -15.43 -8.71 -2.57
N ASP A 58 -16.45 -8.49 -1.74
CA ASP A 58 -17.80 -8.09 -2.19
C ASP A 58 -17.77 -6.73 -2.90
N GLU A 59 -17.09 -5.73 -2.33
CA GLU A 59 -16.92 -4.42 -2.99
C GLU A 59 -16.15 -4.52 -4.30
N LEU A 60 -15.15 -5.41 -4.36
CA LEU A 60 -14.36 -5.63 -5.55
C LEU A 60 -15.13 -6.32 -6.68
N THR A 61 -16.22 -7.06 -6.42
CA THR A 61 -17.03 -7.63 -7.52
C THR A 61 -17.66 -6.55 -8.39
N GLU A 62 -17.92 -5.39 -7.80
CA GLU A 62 -18.55 -4.23 -8.44
C GLU A 62 -17.54 -3.29 -9.13
N VAL A 63 -16.25 -3.67 -9.22
CA VAL A 63 -15.20 -2.84 -9.82
C VAL A 63 -14.96 -3.20 -11.30
N PRO A 64 -15.35 -2.34 -12.26
CA PRO A 64 -15.36 -2.70 -13.70
C PRO A 64 -14.01 -2.50 -14.41
N TYR A 65 -13.13 -1.66 -13.86
CA TYR A 65 -11.94 -1.17 -14.57
C TYR A 65 -10.68 -2.01 -14.34
N LEU A 66 -10.69 -2.94 -13.38
CA LEU A 66 -9.54 -3.81 -13.11
C LEU A 66 -9.33 -4.83 -14.24
N SER A 67 -8.07 -5.05 -14.59
CA SER A 67 -7.60 -6.02 -15.57
C SER A 67 -7.07 -7.27 -14.89
N GLU A 68 -6.49 -7.13 -13.69
CA GLU A 68 -6.09 -8.25 -12.85
C GLU A 68 -6.15 -7.93 -11.34
N ILE A 69 -6.37 -8.96 -10.53
CA ILE A 69 -6.18 -8.93 -9.07
C ILE A 69 -5.15 -9.99 -8.68
N VAL A 70 -4.08 -9.56 -8.03
CA VAL A 70 -2.97 -10.41 -7.59
C VAL A 70 -3.03 -10.53 -6.07
N ILE A 71 -3.39 -11.71 -5.59
CA ILE A 71 -3.50 -12.02 -4.16
C ILE A 71 -2.24 -12.76 -3.73
N GLY A 72 -1.50 -12.23 -2.78
CA GLY A 72 -0.36 -12.91 -2.20
C GLY A 72 -0.73 -13.56 -0.87
N LEU A 73 -0.75 -14.89 -0.82
CA LEU A 73 -1.22 -15.66 0.32
C LEU A 73 -0.05 -16.20 1.14
N ASP A 74 0.09 -15.69 2.35
CA ASP A 74 1.05 -16.14 3.36
C ASP A 74 0.40 -17.03 4.42
N ARG A 75 1.22 -17.89 5.03
CA ARG A 75 0.88 -18.78 6.17
C ARG A 75 -0.31 -19.69 5.91
N ALA A 76 -0.39 -20.23 4.70
CA ALA A 76 -1.37 -21.24 4.32
C ALA A 76 -0.72 -22.62 4.15
N ASN A 77 -1.41 -23.67 4.56
CA ASN A 77 -1.15 -25.05 4.13
C ASN A 77 -1.91 -25.38 2.83
N LEU A 78 -1.76 -26.60 2.30
CA LEU A 78 -2.38 -27.00 1.04
C LEU A 78 -3.92 -26.93 1.05
N ASN A 79 -4.56 -27.38 2.13
CA ASN A 79 -6.03 -27.34 2.23
C ASN A 79 -6.53 -25.89 2.33
N GLN A 80 -5.81 -25.07 3.08
CA GLN A 80 -6.06 -23.64 3.20
C GLN A 80 -5.86 -22.90 1.86
N TYR A 81 -4.89 -23.31 1.05
CA TYR A 81 -4.71 -22.79 -0.29
C TYR A 81 -5.89 -23.14 -1.21
N TYR A 82 -6.39 -24.38 -1.17
CA TYR A 82 -7.59 -24.74 -1.92
C TYR A 82 -8.82 -23.96 -1.46
N HIS A 83 -8.97 -23.75 -0.16
CA HIS A 83 -10.01 -22.87 0.38
C HIS A 83 -9.88 -21.45 -0.17
N ALA A 84 -8.67 -20.89 -0.25
CA ALA A 84 -8.44 -19.57 -0.83
C ALA A 84 -8.85 -19.50 -2.31
N ILE A 85 -8.60 -20.56 -3.10
CA ILE A 85 -9.04 -20.64 -4.50
C ILE A 85 -10.56 -20.51 -4.60
N GLU A 86 -11.29 -21.26 -3.78
CA GLU A 86 -12.76 -21.19 -3.74
C GLU A 86 -13.23 -19.81 -3.23
N TYR A 87 -12.58 -19.28 -2.20
CA TYR A 87 -12.91 -17.98 -1.62
C TYR A 87 -12.84 -16.84 -2.66
N PHE A 88 -11.76 -16.79 -3.43
CA PHE A 88 -11.55 -15.73 -4.43
C PHE A 88 -12.23 -16.00 -5.77
N SER A 89 -12.82 -17.17 -6.00
CA SER A 89 -13.57 -17.45 -7.24
C SER A 89 -14.81 -16.57 -7.40
N ARG A 90 -15.22 -15.88 -6.34
CA ARG A 90 -16.24 -14.82 -6.35
C ARG A 90 -15.86 -13.61 -7.22
N LEU A 91 -14.57 -13.34 -7.39
CA LEU A 91 -14.09 -12.20 -8.16
C LEU A 91 -14.35 -12.42 -9.66
N PRO A 92 -15.15 -11.57 -10.32
CA PRO A 92 -15.40 -11.69 -11.75
C PRO A 92 -14.18 -11.30 -12.61
N GLN A 93 -13.23 -10.56 -12.04
CA GLN A 93 -12.00 -10.18 -12.72
C GLN A 93 -11.04 -11.37 -12.83
N HIS A 94 -10.12 -11.28 -13.80
CA HIS A 94 -8.97 -12.18 -13.81
C HIS A 94 -8.19 -12.01 -12.50
N HIS A 95 -7.97 -13.11 -11.80
CA HIS A 95 -7.21 -13.08 -10.55
C HIS A 95 -6.23 -14.24 -10.45
N ARG A 96 -5.21 -14.04 -9.61
CA ARG A 96 -4.16 -15.03 -9.31
C ARG A 96 -3.82 -15.03 -7.84
N ILE A 97 -3.74 -16.22 -7.28
CA ILE A 97 -3.31 -16.44 -5.90
C ILE A 97 -1.88 -16.97 -5.91
N LEU A 98 -0.99 -16.19 -5.34
CA LEU A 98 0.42 -16.47 -5.12
C LEU A 98 0.58 -17.08 -3.73
N TRP A 99 0.59 -18.41 -3.64
CA TRP A 99 0.82 -19.09 -2.36
C TRP A 99 2.31 -19.09 -2.03
N ASN A 100 2.75 -18.11 -1.23
CA ASN A 100 4.16 -17.83 -0.98
C ASN A 100 4.86 -18.99 -0.24
N ASP A 101 4.12 -19.72 0.59
CA ASP A 101 4.61 -20.94 1.26
C ASP A 101 4.50 -22.20 0.40
N GLY A 102 3.82 -22.10 -0.75
CA GLY A 102 3.57 -23.22 -1.65
C GLY A 102 4.83 -23.67 -2.39
N PRO A 103 4.86 -24.95 -2.83
CA PRO A 103 6.06 -25.54 -3.46
C PRO A 103 6.51 -24.78 -4.71
N ARG A 104 5.58 -24.22 -5.49
CA ARG A 104 5.89 -23.46 -6.71
C ARG A 104 6.61 -22.14 -6.43
N LEU A 105 6.12 -21.33 -5.49
CA LEU A 105 6.79 -20.08 -5.13
C LEU A 105 8.04 -20.32 -4.30
N ARG A 106 8.09 -21.36 -3.46
CA ARG A 106 9.33 -21.77 -2.77
C ARG A 106 10.43 -22.23 -3.74
N ALA A 107 10.06 -22.85 -4.86
CA ALA A 107 11.04 -23.18 -5.92
C ALA A 107 11.59 -21.91 -6.59
N ILE A 108 10.74 -20.95 -6.94
CA ILE A 108 11.17 -19.65 -7.49
C ILE A 108 12.03 -18.88 -6.49
N ASP A 109 11.63 -18.85 -5.22
CA ASP A 109 12.40 -18.26 -4.13
C ASP A 109 13.80 -18.87 -4.00
N SER A 110 13.90 -20.20 -4.15
CA SER A 110 15.20 -20.89 -4.08
C SER A 110 16.11 -20.47 -5.24
N GLN A 111 15.59 -20.41 -6.47
CA GLN A 111 16.33 -19.91 -7.63
C GLN A 111 16.79 -18.45 -7.44
N LEU A 112 15.91 -17.60 -6.94
CA LEU A 112 16.24 -16.19 -6.68
C LEU A 112 17.24 -16.02 -5.53
N LYS A 113 17.23 -16.91 -4.53
CA LYS A 113 18.23 -16.94 -3.45
C LYS A 113 19.61 -17.28 -3.97
N GLU A 114 19.72 -18.27 -4.86
CA GLU A 114 20.98 -18.64 -5.50
C GLU A 114 21.59 -17.47 -6.29
N LEU A 115 20.76 -16.61 -6.86
CA LEU A 115 21.16 -15.40 -7.58
C LEU A 115 21.38 -14.18 -6.68
N GLY A 116 21.14 -14.29 -5.37
CA GLY A 116 21.24 -13.17 -4.43
C GLY A 116 20.16 -12.09 -4.62
N LEU A 117 19.04 -12.44 -5.24
CA LEU A 117 17.94 -11.52 -5.58
C LEU A 117 16.72 -11.64 -4.65
N ALA A 118 16.53 -12.79 -4.00
CA ALA A 118 15.35 -13.02 -3.17
C ALA A 118 15.32 -12.15 -1.91
N PRO A 119 14.14 -11.68 -1.46
CA PRO A 119 13.99 -11.03 -0.17
C PRO A 119 14.45 -11.94 0.99
N SER A 120 15.31 -11.42 1.86
CA SER A 120 15.98 -12.20 2.92
C SER A 120 15.13 -12.44 4.16
N HIS A 121 14.08 -11.65 4.39
CA HIS A 121 13.21 -11.77 5.55
C HIS A 121 11.76 -12.05 5.15
N GLU A 122 11.10 -12.87 5.97
CA GLU A 122 9.65 -13.14 5.85
C GLU A 122 8.82 -11.95 6.35
N GLY A 123 7.66 -11.73 5.74
CA GLY A 123 6.72 -10.67 6.11
C GLY A 123 6.01 -10.02 4.93
N LYS A 124 5.16 -9.03 5.21
CA LYS A 124 4.35 -8.30 4.22
C LYS A 124 5.18 -7.77 3.06
N GLY A 125 6.37 -7.21 3.33
CA GLY A 125 7.24 -6.69 2.27
C GLY A 125 7.69 -7.76 1.26
N ARG A 126 7.99 -8.98 1.72
CA ARG A 126 8.33 -10.11 0.85
C ARG A 126 7.13 -10.59 0.03
N ASN A 127 5.95 -10.64 0.65
CA ASN A 127 4.71 -10.97 -0.03
C ASN A 127 4.42 -9.99 -1.17
N VAL A 128 4.48 -8.70 -0.87
CA VAL A 128 4.32 -7.62 -1.85
C VAL A 128 5.37 -7.71 -2.97
N TRP A 129 6.63 -8.02 -2.62
CA TRP A 129 7.71 -8.19 -3.61
C TRP A 129 7.41 -9.30 -4.63
N TYR A 130 6.94 -10.47 -4.18
CA TYR A 130 6.54 -11.54 -5.09
C TYR A 130 5.31 -11.18 -5.93
N CYS A 131 4.31 -10.50 -5.34
CA CYS A 131 3.15 -10.02 -6.07
C CYS A 131 3.54 -9.06 -7.20
N TYR A 132 4.41 -8.10 -6.91
CA TYR A 132 4.89 -7.16 -7.91
C TYR A 132 5.79 -7.82 -8.96
N GLY A 133 6.62 -8.80 -8.58
CA GLY A 133 7.34 -9.63 -9.54
C GLY A 133 6.39 -10.34 -10.51
N TYR A 134 5.27 -10.87 -10.02
CA TYR A 134 4.23 -11.45 -10.87
C TYR A 134 3.55 -10.40 -11.75
N VAL A 135 3.20 -9.22 -11.22
CA VAL A 135 2.59 -8.13 -12.02
C VAL A 135 3.50 -7.73 -13.18
N LEU A 136 4.80 -7.58 -12.93
CA LEU A 136 5.79 -7.30 -13.97
C LEU A 136 5.86 -8.43 -15.01
N ALA A 137 5.89 -9.69 -14.55
CA ALA A 137 5.97 -10.84 -15.43
C ALA A 137 4.68 -11.09 -16.24
N SER A 138 3.51 -10.74 -15.69
CA SER A 138 2.22 -10.93 -16.35
C SER A 138 2.02 -9.91 -17.47
N GLY A 139 2.55 -8.69 -17.31
CA GLY A 139 2.37 -7.57 -18.23
C GLY A 139 0.92 -7.12 -18.39
N ARG A 140 0.04 -7.48 -17.43
CA ARG A 140 -1.41 -7.23 -17.50
C ARG A 140 -1.85 -5.93 -16.84
N ALA A 141 -0.96 -5.24 -16.13
CA ALA A 141 -1.24 -3.97 -15.49
C ALA A 141 -0.09 -2.98 -15.71
N ASP A 142 -0.44 -1.73 -16.05
CA ASP A 142 0.47 -0.58 -16.10
C ASP A 142 0.24 0.37 -14.92
N ALA A 143 -0.98 0.44 -14.38
CA ALA A 143 -1.28 1.15 -13.14
C ALA A 143 -1.66 0.13 -12.07
N VAL A 144 -0.98 0.13 -10.92
CA VAL A 144 -1.11 -0.92 -9.91
C VAL A 144 -1.40 -0.27 -8.57
N ALA A 145 -2.50 -0.65 -7.93
CA ALA A 145 -2.81 -0.29 -6.55
C ALA A 145 -2.46 -1.43 -5.60
N LEU A 146 -2.17 -1.10 -4.35
CA LEU A 146 -2.00 -2.04 -3.25
C LEU A 146 -2.90 -1.62 -2.09
N HIS A 147 -3.69 -2.56 -1.58
CA HIS A 147 -4.55 -2.37 -0.40
C HIS A 147 -4.26 -3.42 0.65
N ASP A 148 -4.42 -3.04 1.92
CA ASP A 148 -4.40 -3.99 3.02
C ASP A 148 -5.69 -4.81 3.06
N CYS A 149 -5.58 -6.07 3.51
CA CYS A 149 -6.70 -7.00 3.57
C CYS A 149 -7.47 -6.95 4.90
N ASP A 150 -7.18 -5.98 5.77
CA ASP A 150 -7.76 -5.84 7.10
C ASP A 150 -8.62 -4.56 7.28
N ILE A 151 -8.99 -3.91 6.16
CA ILE A 151 -9.82 -2.71 6.13
C ILE A 151 -11.29 -3.08 6.40
N LEU A 152 -11.85 -2.58 7.50
CA LEU A 152 -13.22 -2.90 7.92
C LEU A 152 -14.26 -2.02 7.23
N THR A 153 -13.89 -0.78 6.89
CA THR A 153 -14.77 0.21 6.25
C THR A 153 -14.44 0.36 4.77
N TYR A 154 -14.14 -0.75 4.10
CA TYR A 154 -13.75 -0.72 2.70
C TYR A 154 -14.92 -0.26 1.83
N ASP A 155 -14.64 0.59 0.87
CA ASP A 155 -15.61 1.06 -0.12
C ASP A 155 -14.86 1.18 -1.44
N ARG A 156 -15.46 0.73 -2.55
CA ARG A 156 -14.78 0.75 -3.86
C ARG A 156 -14.29 2.14 -4.31
N SER A 157 -14.82 3.23 -3.75
CA SER A 157 -14.29 4.58 -3.99
C SER A 157 -12.88 4.79 -3.46
N LEU A 158 -12.47 4.03 -2.45
CA LEU A 158 -11.10 4.02 -1.92
C LEU A 158 -10.13 3.63 -3.05
N LEU A 159 -10.42 2.51 -3.74
CA LEU A 159 -9.61 2.03 -4.86
C LEU A 159 -9.61 3.03 -6.01
N ALA A 160 -10.78 3.50 -6.41
CA ALA A 160 -10.91 4.39 -7.56
C ALA A 160 -10.10 5.67 -7.34
N ARG A 161 -10.24 6.30 -6.16
CA ARG A 161 -9.48 7.50 -5.80
C ARG A 161 -7.98 7.24 -5.74
N LEU A 162 -7.56 6.09 -5.22
CA LEU A 162 -6.15 5.75 -5.07
C LEU A 162 -5.47 5.54 -6.42
N ILE A 163 -6.10 4.82 -7.34
CA ILE A 163 -5.49 4.44 -8.63
C ILE A 163 -5.61 5.54 -9.68
N TYR A 164 -6.64 6.39 -9.59
CA TYR A 164 -6.92 7.44 -10.56
C TYR A 164 -5.72 8.32 -10.92
N PRO A 165 -4.87 8.77 -9.98
CA PRO A 165 -3.80 9.70 -10.31
C PRO A 165 -2.73 9.10 -11.22
N VAL A 166 -2.47 7.80 -11.06
CA VAL A 166 -1.49 7.06 -11.88
C VAL A 166 -2.13 6.45 -13.12
N ALA A 167 -3.45 6.22 -13.10
CA ALA A 167 -4.20 5.68 -14.23
C ALA A 167 -4.52 6.75 -15.29
N ASN A 168 -4.82 7.98 -14.86
CA ASN A 168 -5.26 9.05 -15.75
C ASN A 168 -4.14 9.44 -16.75
N PRO A 169 -4.37 9.32 -18.07
CA PRO A 169 -3.35 9.60 -19.09
C PRO A 169 -2.96 11.08 -19.17
N ASN A 170 -3.81 12.00 -18.69
CA ASN A 170 -3.51 13.43 -18.62
C ASN A 170 -2.65 13.79 -17.42
N PHE A 171 -2.46 12.86 -16.48
CA PHE A 171 -1.63 13.08 -15.31
C PHE A 171 -0.25 12.49 -15.51
N SER A 172 0.73 13.18 -14.95
CA SER A 172 2.13 12.79 -14.99
C SER A 172 2.56 12.06 -13.71
N TYR A 173 1.63 11.65 -12.85
CA TYR A 173 2.01 10.96 -11.61
C TYR A 173 2.49 9.52 -11.89
N ALA A 174 3.58 9.16 -11.23
CA ALA A 174 4.17 7.83 -11.23
C ALA A 174 3.77 7.06 -9.97
N PHE A 175 3.53 7.75 -8.86
CA PHE A 175 3.19 7.17 -7.56
C PHE A 175 2.17 8.04 -6.83
N CYS A 176 1.22 7.40 -6.16
CA CYS A 176 0.23 8.05 -5.33
C CYS A 176 0.10 7.35 -3.96
N LYS A 177 0.19 8.11 -2.88
CA LYS A 177 -0.05 7.63 -1.51
C LYS A 177 -1.47 7.93 -1.06
N GLY A 178 -2.18 6.95 -0.53
CA GLY A 178 -3.48 7.18 0.11
C GLY A 178 -3.30 7.84 1.48
N PHE A 179 -4.19 8.75 1.83
CA PHE A 179 -4.36 9.23 3.21
C PHE A 179 -5.85 9.35 3.55
N TYR A 180 -6.14 9.37 4.85
CA TYR A 180 -7.51 9.33 5.37
C TYR A 180 -7.55 9.77 6.83
N ALA A 181 -8.71 10.20 7.29
CA ALA A 181 -8.95 10.41 8.71
C ALA A 181 -9.16 9.06 9.43
N ARG A 182 -8.34 8.79 10.45
CA ARG A 182 -8.45 7.56 11.25
C ARG A 182 -9.33 7.76 12.47
N VAL A 183 -10.61 7.45 12.34
CA VAL A 183 -11.61 7.53 13.41
C VAL A 183 -12.21 6.14 13.61
N ALA A 184 -11.99 5.56 14.79
CA ALA A 184 -12.57 4.27 15.16
C ALA A 184 -13.50 4.48 16.36
N GLY A 185 -14.80 4.34 16.14
CA GLY A 185 -15.83 4.77 17.09
C GLY A 185 -15.68 6.25 17.45
N ASN A 186 -15.57 6.56 18.75
CA ASN A 186 -15.34 7.93 19.26
C ASN A 186 -13.86 8.23 19.57
N ARG A 187 -12.90 7.52 18.96
CA ARG A 187 -11.46 7.69 19.22
C ARG A 187 -10.69 7.97 17.94
N ILE A 188 -9.66 8.81 18.06
CA ILE A 188 -8.71 9.08 16.97
C ILE A 188 -7.58 8.04 17.03
N SER A 189 -7.35 7.34 15.92
CA SER A 189 -6.32 6.31 15.77
C SER A 189 -5.01 6.87 15.21
N GLY A 190 -4.11 6.05 14.67
CA GLY A 190 -2.86 6.52 14.05
C GLY A 190 -1.79 7.03 15.03
N ARG A 191 -1.74 6.47 16.25
CA ARG A 191 -0.82 6.89 17.33
C ARG A 191 0.64 6.97 16.89
N VAL A 192 1.14 6.00 16.13
CA VAL A 192 2.54 5.97 15.68
C VAL A 192 2.86 7.17 14.79
N VAL A 193 1.97 7.50 13.84
CA VAL A 193 2.16 8.69 13.01
C VAL A 193 2.14 9.96 13.86
N ARG A 194 1.09 10.12 14.68
CA ARG A 194 0.84 11.37 15.42
C ARG A 194 1.80 11.63 16.58
N LEU A 195 2.21 10.59 17.29
CA LEU A 195 2.99 10.71 18.53
C LEU A 195 4.47 10.40 18.34
N LEU A 196 4.85 9.76 17.23
CA LEU A 196 6.24 9.43 16.94
C LEU A 196 6.71 10.02 15.61
N VAL A 197 6.12 9.63 14.47
CA VAL A 197 6.68 9.96 13.15
C VAL A 197 6.70 11.47 12.90
N THR A 198 5.56 12.14 13.00
CA THR A 198 5.50 13.59 12.74
C THR A 198 6.34 14.39 13.75
N PRO A 199 6.26 14.13 15.07
CA PRO A 199 7.15 14.79 16.03
C PRO A 199 8.62 14.52 15.74
N LEU A 200 9.00 13.27 15.46
CA LEU A 200 10.39 12.88 15.19
C LEU A 200 10.95 13.62 13.96
N ILE A 201 10.21 13.63 12.84
CA ILE A 201 10.64 14.33 11.63
C ILE A 201 10.85 15.82 11.91
N ARG A 202 9.90 16.47 12.58
CA ARG A 202 9.98 17.91 12.88
C ARG A 202 11.09 18.25 13.87
N THR A 203 11.32 17.40 14.87
CA THR A 203 12.47 17.55 15.77
C THR A 203 13.78 17.39 15.01
N LEU A 204 13.88 16.41 14.11
CA LEU A 204 15.08 16.22 13.29
C LEU A 204 15.32 17.41 12.35
N GLN A 205 14.29 18.03 11.77
CA GLN A 205 14.43 19.27 10.99
C GLN A 205 14.99 20.42 11.84
N GLN A 206 14.57 20.54 13.11
CA GLN A 206 15.08 21.57 14.01
C GLN A 206 16.52 21.31 14.45
N VAL A 207 16.87 20.05 14.74
CA VAL A 207 18.19 19.68 15.29
C VAL A 207 19.24 19.57 14.20
N CYS A 208 18.89 18.99 13.04
CA CYS A 208 19.83 18.74 11.95
C CYS A 208 19.84 19.87 10.89
N GLY A 209 18.89 20.80 10.95
CA GLY A 209 18.73 21.86 9.96
C GLY A 209 17.88 21.46 8.75
N GLU A 210 17.90 22.29 7.71
CA GLU A 210 17.10 22.07 6.51
C GLU A 210 17.50 20.77 5.80
N SER A 211 16.50 19.92 5.51
CA SER A 211 16.71 18.64 4.85
C SER A 211 15.59 18.40 3.85
N GLU A 212 15.93 18.28 2.56
CA GLU A 212 14.95 17.95 1.53
C GLU A 212 14.22 16.64 1.81
N TYR A 213 14.94 15.64 2.35
CA TYR A 213 14.36 14.35 2.68
C TYR A 213 13.33 14.48 3.81
N LEU A 214 13.67 15.21 4.88
CA LEU A 214 12.72 15.41 5.98
C LEU A 214 11.53 16.26 5.55
N ASN A 215 11.74 17.31 4.74
CA ASN A 215 10.67 18.14 4.17
C ASN A 215 9.73 17.30 3.29
N TYR A 216 10.29 16.40 2.48
CA TYR A 216 9.51 15.45 1.68
C TYR A 216 8.70 14.49 2.55
N MET A 217 9.31 13.91 3.60
CA MET A 217 8.62 12.98 4.49
C MET A 217 7.52 13.66 5.32
N ASP A 218 7.73 14.90 5.79
CA ASP A 218 6.71 15.70 6.51
C ASP A 218 5.56 16.16 5.58
N SER A 219 5.76 16.15 4.26
CA SER A 219 4.72 16.51 3.29
C SER A 219 3.61 15.47 3.17
N PHE A 220 3.84 14.21 3.55
CA PHE A 220 2.80 13.17 3.56
C PHE A 220 1.98 13.23 4.84
N ARG A 221 0.66 13.25 4.69
CA ARG A 221 -0.27 13.30 5.84
C ARG A 221 -0.29 12.00 6.63
N TYR A 222 -0.21 10.86 5.93
CA TYR A 222 -0.14 9.52 6.51
C TYR A 222 0.96 8.70 5.82
N PRO A 223 2.24 8.92 6.16
CA PRO A 223 3.36 8.24 5.51
C PRO A 223 3.34 6.72 5.73
N LEU A 224 2.71 6.27 6.82
CA LEU A 224 2.56 4.86 7.19
C LEU A 224 1.27 4.20 6.66
N ALA A 225 0.48 4.86 5.80
CA ALA A 225 -0.69 4.21 5.20
C ALA A 225 -0.25 3.03 4.32
N GLY A 226 -0.93 1.89 4.42
CA GLY A 226 -0.64 0.72 3.58
C GLY A 226 -1.02 0.96 2.12
N GLU A 227 -1.96 1.88 1.88
CA GLU A 227 -2.57 2.14 0.58
C GLU A 227 -1.70 3.05 -0.29
N PHE A 228 -1.26 2.53 -1.43
CA PHE A 228 -0.60 3.31 -2.46
C PHE A 228 -0.85 2.72 -3.85
N SER A 229 -0.70 3.54 -4.88
CA SER A 229 -0.69 3.11 -6.27
C SER A 229 0.55 3.63 -7.00
N MET A 230 0.95 2.93 -8.05
CA MET A 230 2.09 3.32 -8.87
C MET A 230 1.95 2.82 -10.29
N ARG A 231 2.78 3.37 -11.19
CA ARG A 231 2.97 2.77 -12.52
C ARG A 231 3.82 1.52 -12.41
N ALA A 232 3.59 0.53 -13.27
CA ALA A 232 4.36 -0.71 -13.30
C ALA A 232 5.85 -0.44 -13.53
N SER A 233 6.20 0.61 -14.30
CA SER A 233 7.59 1.01 -14.47
C SER A 233 8.30 1.37 -13.16
N VAL A 234 7.58 1.92 -12.18
CA VAL A 234 8.11 2.29 -10.84
C VAL A 234 8.54 1.07 -10.04
N ILE A 235 7.87 -0.07 -10.25
CA ILE A 235 8.16 -1.31 -9.52
C ILE A 235 9.60 -1.77 -9.78
N ASN A 236 10.12 -1.59 -11.00
CA ASN A 236 11.48 -2.02 -11.36
C ASN A 236 12.57 -1.28 -10.56
N ASP A 237 12.30 -0.03 -10.17
CA ASP A 237 13.24 0.81 -9.42
C ASP A 237 13.07 0.66 -7.90
N LEU A 238 12.05 -0.08 -7.46
CA LEU A 238 11.63 -0.11 -6.06
C LEU A 238 12.39 -1.17 -5.27
N ARG A 239 13.24 -0.74 -4.35
CA ARG A 239 13.82 -1.62 -3.32
C ARG A 239 12.82 -1.78 -2.18
N ILE A 240 12.03 -2.85 -2.22
CA ILE A 240 10.99 -3.11 -1.24
C ILE A 240 11.64 -3.61 0.07
N PRO A 241 11.53 -2.86 1.18
CA PRO A 241 11.97 -3.35 2.47
C PRO A 241 11.09 -4.51 2.92
N SER A 242 11.70 -5.55 3.50
CA SER A 242 10.99 -6.72 4.02
C SER A 242 10.43 -6.54 5.43
N ASP A 243 10.75 -5.43 6.11
CA ASP A 243 10.36 -5.13 7.49
C ASP A 243 9.15 -4.18 7.59
N TRP A 244 8.79 -3.78 8.81
CA TRP A 244 7.74 -2.78 9.11
C TRP A 244 8.06 -1.38 8.55
N GLY A 245 9.22 -1.22 7.92
CA GLY A 245 9.61 -0.04 7.18
C GLY A 245 9.11 -0.03 5.74
N LEU A 246 8.28 -0.99 5.29
CA LEU A 246 7.76 -1.03 3.92
C LEU A 246 7.26 0.34 3.47
N GLU A 247 6.35 0.95 4.21
CA GLU A 247 5.71 2.21 3.81
C GLU A 247 6.71 3.38 3.79
N ILE A 248 7.60 3.48 4.78
CA ILE A 248 8.65 4.52 4.84
C ILE A 248 9.73 4.31 3.77
N GLY A 249 10.13 3.07 3.56
CA GLY A 249 11.15 2.71 2.58
C GLY A 249 10.65 2.90 1.17
N VAL A 250 9.38 2.58 0.88
CA VAL A 250 8.75 2.93 -0.41
C VAL A 250 8.82 4.43 -0.64
N LEU A 251 8.41 5.25 0.33
CA LEU A 251 8.49 6.71 0.19
C LEU A 251 9.94 7.20 0.00
N SER A 252 10.88 6.59 0.70
CA SER A 252 12.31 6.90 0.59
C SER A 252 12.88 6.59 -0.80
N GLU A 253 12.48 5.45 -1.37
CA GLU A 253 12.88 5.06 -2.72
C GLU A 253 12.18 5.93 -3.78
N MET A 254 10.94 6.36 -3.55
CA MET A 254 10.28 7.35 -4.42
C MET A 254 11.04 8.67 -4.47
N LYS A 255 11.46 9.24 -3.32
CA LYS A 255 12.27 10.46 -3.30
C LYS A 255 13.65 10.26 -3.92
N ARG A 256 14.21 9.05 -3.85
CA ARG A 256 15.51 8.72 -4.47
C ARG A 256 15.41 8.68 -6.00
N ASN A 257 14.34 8.09 -6.54
CA ASN A 257 14.29 7.70 -7.95
C ASN A 257 13.40 8.63 -8.80
N TYR A 258 12.53 9.44 -8.19
CA TYR A 258 11.54 10.25 -8.89
C TYR A 258 11.53 11.71 -8.43
N ALA A 259 11.37 12.63 -9.38
CA ALA A 259 11.12 14.03 -9.10
C ALA A 259 9.78 14.21 -8.37
N THR A 260 9.71 15.14 -7.41
CA THR A 260 8.54 15.27 -6.53
C THR A 260 7.25 15.63 -7.27
N ASN A 261 7.31 16.31 -8.41
CA ASN A 261 6.15 16.59 -9.27
C ASN A 261 5.55 15.32 -9.93
N ARG A 262 6.23 14.17 -9.85
CA ARG A 262 5.72 12.85 -10.27
C ARG A 262 5.05 12.10 -9.12
N LEU A 263 5.04 12.67 -7.92
CA LEU A 263 4.56 12.04 -6.69
C LEU A 263 3.38 12.83 -6.15
N CYS A 264 2.32 12.13 -5.75
CA CYS A 264 1.19 12.77 -5.11
C CYS A 264 0.67 11.94 -3.94
N GLN A 265 -0.27 12.53 -3.20
CA GLN A 265 -1.10 11.85 -2.23
C GLN A 265 -2.57 12.17 -2.50
N VAL A 266 -3.48 11.29 -2.11
CA VAL A 266 -4.91 11.46 -2.34
C VAL A 266 -5.73 11.09 -1.10
N ASP A 267 -6.74 11.89 -0.80
CA ASP A 267 -7.71 11.60 0.25
C ASP A 267 -8.63 10.48 -0.25
N ILE A 268 -8.46 9.27 0.27
CA ILE A 268 -9.16 8.09 -0.24
C ILE A 268 -10.45 7.80 0.52
N ALA A 269 -10.58 8.26 1.76
CA ALA A 269 -11.71 7.87 2.62
C ALA A 269 -12.04 8.92 3.69
N ASN A 270 -13.35 9.17 3.85
CA ASN A 270 -13.87 10.01 4.94
C ASN A 270 -13.71 9.32 6.31
N ASN A 271 -14.00 8.03 6.35
CA ASN A 271 -13.82 7.19 7.52
C ASN A 271 -13.00 5.96 7.10
N TYR A 272 -11.95 5.67 7.87
CA TYR A 272 -11.09 4.52 7.63
C TYR A 272 -10.83 3.82 8.96
N ASP A 273 -11.31 2.59 9.06
CA ASP A 273 -11.03 1.69 10.16
C ASP A 273 -10.47 0.34 9.69
N HIS A 274 -9.63 -0.26 10.52
CA HIS A 274 -8.97 -1.54 10.22
C HIS A 274 -8.81 -2.38 11.49
N LYS A 275 -8.36 -3.61 11.35
CA LYS A 275 -8.06 -4.45 12.52
C LYS A 275 -6.93 -3.84 13.37
N HIS A 276 -7.26 -3.44 14.60
CA HIS A 276 -6.26 -2.86 15.51
C HIS A 276 -5.32 -3.92 16.08
N GLN A 277 -4.04 -3.57 16.15
CA GLN A 277 -3.03 -4.33 16.88
C GLN A 277 -2.99 -3.91 18.35
N ASP A 278 -2.79 -4.90 19.23
CA ASP A 278 -2.70 -4.66 20.67
C ASP A 278 -1.45 -3.86 21.05
N LEU A 279 -1.58 -3.07 22.11
CA LEU A 279 -0.45 -2.45 22.78
C LEU A 279 0.37 -3.55 23.47
N SER A 280 1.57 -3.83 22.94
CA SER A 280 2.50 -4.73 23.61
C SER A 280 3.27 -3.96 24.69
N ILE A 281 2.63 -3.76 25.85
CA ILE A 281 3.22 -3.02 27.00
C ILE A 281 4.40 -3.82 27.58
N ASP A 282 4.25 -5.14 27.67
CA ASP A 282 5.20 -6.02 28.37
C ASP A 282 6.23 -6.68 27.45
N ASP A 283 6.12 -6.55 26.12
CA ASP A 283 7.04 -7.14 25.15
C ASP A 283 7.50 -6.12 24.09
N LYS A 284 8.68 -5.54 24.33
CA LYS A 284 9.31 -4.56 23.44
C LYS A 284 9.62 -5.11 22.04
N ALA A 285 9.61 -6.43 21.84
CA ALA A 285 9.85 -7.07 20.55
C ALA A 285 8.57 -7.21 19.70
N LYS A 286 7.41 -6.77 20.18
CA LYS A 286 6.12 -6.93 19.50
C LYS A 286 5.32 -5.63 19.39
N GLY A 287 4.30 -5.67 18.53
CA GLY A 287 3.33 -4.60 18.34
C GLY A 287 3.95 -3.22 18.05
N LEU A 288 3.36 -2.19 18.66
CA LEU A 288 3.73 -0.79 18.43
C LEU A 288 5.15 -0.43 18.88
N SER A 289 5.72 -1.14 19.86
CA SER A 289 7.08 -0.87 20.38
C SER A 289 8.14 -1.22 19.32
N ARG A 290 8.04 -2.42 18.73
CA ARG A 290 8.91 -2.83 17.62
C ARG A 290 8.77 -1.91 16.41
N MET A 291 7.54 -1.61 16.01
CA MET A 291 7.28 -0.70 14.89
C MET A 291 7.96 0.66 15.11
N SER A 292 7.88 1.21 16.32
CA SER A 292 8.52 2.49 16.66
C SER A 292 10.04 2.45 16.50
N MET A 293 10.69 1.36 16.95
CA MET A 293 12.14 1.18 16.78
C MET A 293 12.54 1.03 15.31
N ASP A 294 11.78 0.26 14.54
CA ASP A 294 12.07 0.01 13.12
C ASP A 294 11.94 1.31 12.30
N ILE A 295 10.91 2.11 12.57
CA ILE A 295 10.74 3.44 11.95
C ILE A 295 11.88 4.39 12.32
N ALA A 296 12.23 4.48 13.61
CA ALA A 296 13.32 5.35 14.04
C ALA A 296 14.66 4.95 13.39
N LYS A 297 14.96 3.64 13.33
CA LYS A 297 16.13 3.12 12.62
C LYS A 297 16.12 3.47 11.14
N ALA A 298 14.96 3.40 10.47
CA ALA A 298 14.83 3.76 9.06
C ALA A 298 15.21 5.24 8.83
N PHE A 299 14.69 6.16 9.65
CA PHE A 299 15.05 7.58 9.58
C PHE A 299 16.53 7.82 9.88
N PHE A 300 17.06 7.25 10.97
CA PHE A 300 18.47 7.46 11.35
C PHE A 300 19.45 6.89 10.32
N ARG A 301 19.19 5.70 9.77
CA ARG A 301 20.00 5.13 8.70
C ARG A 301 20.01 6.02 7.47
N LYS A 302 18.86 6.60 7.11
CA LYS A 302 18.73 7.47 5.94
C LYS A 302 19.40 8.82 6.11
N LEU A 303 19.41 9.37 7.34
CA LEU A 303 20.10 10.63 7.65
C LEU A 303 21.61 10.47 7.86
N ALA A 304 22.07 9.26 8.20
CA ALA A 304 23.50 8.96 8.40
C ALA A 304 24.26 8.71 7.09
N THR A 305 23.56 8.64 5.95
CA THR A 305 24.12 8.43 4.60
C THR A 305 23.93 9.68 3.76
#